data_AF-A0A101GE47-F1
#
_entry.id   AF-A0A101GE47-F1
#
_cell.length_a   1.000
_cell.length_b   1.000
_cell.length_c   1.000
_cell.angle_alpha   90.00
_cell.angle_beta   90.00
_cell.angle_gamma   90.00
#
_symmetry.space_group_name_H-M   'P 1'
#
loop_
_entity.id
_entity.type
_entity.pdbx_description
1 polymer ?
#
loop_
_entity_poly.entity_id
_entity_poly.type
_entity_poly.pdbx_seq_one_letter_code
_entity_poly.pdbx_strand_id
1 'polypeptide(L)'
;LNEVIAGILFKYSKTNKTVLVSNCRKDRAITTLNHFGLTDKFSNIFFREFEDNDKKINKFQNAILKLGVPPNLVIAFENEESEITDAKKAGISIINPKYL
;
A
#
# COMPACT_ATOMS: atom_id res chain seq x y z
N LEU A 1 -3.13 -13.38 9.57
CA LEU A 1 -3.60 -12.09 9.00
C LEU A 1 -3.73 -11.09 10.15
N ASN A 2 -3.38 -9.81 9.96
CA ASN A 2 -3.66 -8.78 10.98
C ASN A 2 -5.15 -8.40 10.89
N GLU A 3 -5.95 -8.82 11.85
CA GLU A 3 -7.41 -8.66 11.81
C GLU A 3 -7.86 -7.21 11.89
N VAL A 4 -7.13 -6.35 12.63
CA VAL A 4 -7.46 -4.93 12.76
C VAL A 4 -7.31 -4.23 11.41
N ILE A 5 -6.18 -4.44 10.73
CA ILE A 5 -5.92 -3.86 9.41
C ILE A 5 -6.86 -4.44 8.35
N ALA A 6 -7.15 -5.74 8.42
CA ALA A 6 -8.12 -6.37 7.52
C ALA A 6 -9.53 -5.79 7.72
N GLY A 7 -9.96 -5.53 8.96
CA GLY A 7 -11.23 -4.87 9.26
C GLY A 7 -11.33 -3.47 8.67
N ILE A 8 -10.27 -2.68 8.77
CA ILE A 8 -10.17 -1.36 8.13
C ILE A 8 -10.31 -1.50 6.60
N LEU A 9 -9.56 -2.43 5.98
CA LEU A 9 -9.66 -2.70 4.55
C LEU A 9 -11.09 -3.08 4.13
N PHE A 10 -11.77 -3.97 4.86
CA PHE A 10 -13.13 -4.38 4.55
C PHE A 10 -14.15 -3.24 4.71
N LYS A 11 -13.96 -2.35 5.68
CA LYS A 11 -14.81 -1.17 5.87
C LYS A 11 -14.65 -0.20 4.70
N TYR A 12 -13.42 0.20 4.39
CA TYR A 12 -13.15 1.29 3.44
C TYR A 12 -13.06 0.84 1.98
N SER A 13 -12.86 -0.43 1.66
CA SER A 13 -12.93 -0.92 0.27
C SER A 13 -14.31 -0.70 -0.39
N LYS A 14 -15.35 -0.43 0.40
CA LYS A 14 -16.70 -0.13 -0.10
C LYS A 14 -16.88 1.33 -0.53
N THR A 15 -16.09 2.25 0.01
CA THR A 15 -16.27 3.70 -0.14
C THR A 15 -15.04 4.43 -0.67
N ASN A 16 -13.87 3.81 -0.55
CA ASN A 16 -12.59 4.40 -0.89
C ASN A 16 -11.85 3.51 -1.88
N LYS A 17 -10.99 4.13 -2.67
CA LYS A 17 -10.03 3.41 -3.50
C LYS A 17 -8.93 2.82 -2.61
N THR A 18 -9.00 1.52 -2.37
CA THR A 18 -8.01 0.77 -1.60
C THR A 18 -6.93 0.24 -2.53
N VAL A 19 -5.67 0.38 -2.12
CA VAL A 19 -4.49 0.04 -2.94
C VAL A 19 -3.50 -0.72 -2.07
N LEU A 20 -2.98 -1.84 -2.58
CA LEU A 20 -1.86 -2.53 -1.97
C LEU A 20 -0.56 -2.06 -2.62
N VAL A 21 0.39 -1.63 -1.81
CA VAL A 21 1.73 -1.26 -2.26
C VAL A 21 2.74 -2.12 -1.51
N SER A 22 3.38 -3.05 -2.20
CA SER A 22 4.20 -4.09 -1.56
C SER A 22 5.53 -4.29 -2.28
N ASN A 23 6.61 -4.34 -1.50
CA ASN A 23 7.91 -4.80 -1.99
C ASN A 23 7.98 -6.34 -2.08
N CYS A 24 6.87 -7.07 -2.09
CA CYS A 24 6.86 -8.50 -2.35
C CYS A 24 6.99 -8.80 -3.85
N ARG A 25 7.51 -10.00 -4.18
CA ARG A 25 7.33 -10.57 -5.52
C ARG A 25 5.84 -10.82 -5.78
N LYS A 26 5.43 -10.60 -7.03
CA LYS A 26 4.02 -10.64 -7.46
C LYS A 26 3.33 -11.97 -7.17
N ASP A 27 3.98 -13.07 -7.55
CA ASP A 27 3.52 -14.45 -7.35
C ASP A 27 3.19 -14.73 -5.88
N ARG A 28 4.11 -14.39 -4.98
CA ARG A 28 3.94 -14.59 -3.54
C ARG A 28 2.79 -13.75 -3.00
N ALA A 29 2.76 -12.47 -3.35
CA ALA A 29 1.72 -11.55 -2.87
C ALA A 29 0.32 -11.98 -3.34
N ILE A 30 0.14 -12.30 -4.62
CA ILE A 30 -1.14 -12.74 -5.17
C ILE A 30 -1.58 -14.07 -4.53
N THR A 31 -0.66 -15.02 -4.34
CA THR A 31 -0.98 -16.30 -3.68
C THR A 31 -1.50 -16.09 -2.26
N THR A 32 -0.85 -15.22 -1.49
CA THR A 32 -1.30 -14.87 -0.13
C THR A 32 -2.66 -14.17 -0.14
N LEU A 33 -2.88 -13.21 -1.05
CA LEU A 33 -4.16 -12.51 -1.15
C LEU A 33 -5.30 -13.46 -1.51
N ASN A 34 -5.07 -14.38 -2.47
CA ASN A 34 -6.07 -15.37 -2.88
C ASN A 34 -6.42 -16.32 -1.74
N HIS A 35 -5.41 -16.78 -0.98
CA HIS A 35 -5.64 -17.65 0.19
C HIS A 35 -6.58 -17.01 1.22
N PHE A 36 -6.50 -15.70 1.42
CA PHE A 36 -7.36 -14.96 2.35
C PHE A 36 -8.60 -14.32 1.68
N GLY A 37 -8.81 -14.50 0.37
CA GLY A 37 -9.93 -13.88 -0.35
C GLY A 37 -9.88 -12.34 -0.35
N LEU A 38 -8.69 -11.75 -0.44
CA LEU A 38 -8.47 -10.30 -0.32
C LEU A 38 -8.18 -9.60 -1.66
N THR A 39 -7.96 -10.35 -2.73
CA THR A 39 -7.52 -9.79 -4.02
C THR A 39 -8.53 -8.78 -4.59
N ASP A 40 -9.82 -9.03 -4.40
CA ASP A 40 -10.91 -8.15 -4.85
C ASP A 40 -11.08 -6.89 -3.97
N LYS A 41 -10.40 -6.82 -2.82
CA LYS A 41 -10.45 -5.66 -1.91
C LYS A 41 -9.48 -4.55 -2.31
N PHE A 42 -8.70 -4.75 -3.36
CA PHE A 42 -7.74 -3.75 -3.84
C PHE A 42 -8.04 -3.40 -5.30
N SER A 43 -8.26 -2.11 -5.55
CA SER A 43 -8.44 -1.57 -6.91
C SER A 43 -7.16 -1.62 -7.74
N ASN A 44 -6.00 -1.51 -7.09
CA ASN A 44 -4.68 -1.58 -7.68
C ASN A 44 -3.73 -2.28 -6.71
N ILE A 45 -2.80 -3.03 -7.28
CA ILE A 45 -1.73 -3.70 -6.53
C ILE A 45 -0.40 -3.36 -7.20
N PHE A 46 0.47 -2.70 -6.46
CA PHE A 46 1.83 -2.37 -6.87
C PHE A 46 2.79 -3.34 -6.18
N PHE A 47 3.62 -4.01 -6.98
CA PHE A 47 4.65 -4.92 -6.50
C PHE A 47 6.01 -4.25 -6.49
N ARG A 48 7.04 -4.98 -6.06
CA ARG A 48 8.41 -4.50 -6.09
C ARG A 48 8.81 -4.13 -7.52
N GLU A 49 9.31 -2.91 -7.68
CA GLU A 49 9.94 -2.42 -8.89
C GLU A 49 11.38 -1.99 -8.57
N PHE A 50 12.29 -2.15 -9.53
CA PHE A 50 13.70 -1.78 -9.42
C PHE A 50 14.03 -0.78 -10.53
N GLU A 51 14.94 0.16 -10.27
CA GLU A 51 15.62 0.90 -11.34
C GLU A 51 16.70 0.02 -11.97
N ASP A 52 17.18 0.40 -13.16
CA ASP A 52 18.21 -0.32 -13.95
C ASP A 52 19.53 -0.59 -13.18
N ASN A 53 19.74 0.02 -12.01
CA ASN A 53 20.91 -0.13 -11.13
C ASN A 53 20.59 -0.80 -9.77
N ASP A 54 19.53 -1.61 -9.68
CA ASP A 54 19.05 -2.25 -8.43
C ASP A 54 18.70 -1.27 -7.29
N LYS A 55 18.61 0.02 -7.61
CA LYS A 55 18.27 1.04 -6.63
C LYS A 55 16.82 0.87 -6.20
N LYS A 56 16.60 0.85 -4.88
CA LYS A 56 15.27 0.80 -4.27
C LYS A 56 14.47 2.02 -4.74
N ILE A 57 13.35 1.77 -5.42
CA ILE A 57 12.34 2.79 -5.69
C ILE A 57 11.46 2.93 -4.46
N ASN A 58 11.14 4.16 -4.08
CA ASN A 58 10.11 4.43 -3.07
C ASN A 58 8.75 3.97 -3.61
N LYS A 59 8.25 2.85 -3.09
CA LYS A 59 7.02 2.21 -3.54
C LYS A 59 5.80 3.13 -3.43
N PHE A 60 5.74 3.99 -2.40
CA PHE A 60 4.64 4.93 -2.20
C PHE A 60 4.66 6.02 -3.24
N GLN A 61 5.82 6.64 -3.48
CA GLN A 61 5.96 7.69 -4.48
C GLN A 61 5.61 7.18 -5.88
N ASN A 62 6.05 5.98 -6.23
CA ASN A 62 5.73 5.35 -7.50
C ASN A 62 4.22 5.07 -7.65
N ALA A 63 3.58 4.51 -6.62
CA ALA A 63 2.14 4.25 -6.62
C ALA A 63 1.35 5.56 -6.77
N ILE A 64 1.70 6.59 -6.01
CA ILE A 64 1.04 7.92 -6.05
C ILE A 64 1.16 8.54 -7.43
N LEU A 65 2.36 8.52 -8.02
CA LEU A 65 2.62 9.03 -9.37
C LEU A 65 1.76 8.30 -10.41
N LYS A 66 1.74 6.96 -10.38
CA LYS A 66 0.95 6.14 -11.32
C LYS A 66 -0.55 6.29 -11.15
N LEU A 67 -1.01 6.56 -9.93
CA LEU A 67 -2.42 6.77 -9.62
C LEU A 67 -2.89 8.21 -9.90
N GLY A 68 -1.96 9.17 -10.00
CA GLY A 68 -2.27 10.59 -10.18
C GLY A 68 -3.03 11.19 -8.99
N VAL A 69 -2.84 10.66 -7.78
CA VAL A 69 -3.55 11.12 -6.58
C VAL A 69 -2.70 12.11 -5.77
N PRO A 70 -3.29 13.17 -5.19
CA PRO A 70 -2.57 14.02 -4.25
C PRO A 70 -2.17 13.24 -2.99
N PRO A 71 -0.91 13.30 -2.54
CA PRO A 71 -0.42 12.49 -1.42
C PRO A 71 -1.09 12.85 -0.08
N ASN A 72 -1.57 14.08 0.08
CA ASN A 72 -2.30 14.55 1.27
C ASN A 72 -3.74 13.97 1.38
N LEU A 73 -4.24 13.31 0.33
CA LEU A 73 -5.52 12.58 0.36
C LEU A 73 -5.33 11.08 0.61
N VAL A 74 -4.09 10.62 0.82
CA VAL A 74 -3.75 9.23 1.07
C VAL A 74 -3.61 8.99 2.57
N ILE A 75 -4.21 7.90 3.04
CA ILE A 75 -3.95 7.33 4.36
C ILE A 75 -3.18 6.04 4.16
N ALA A 76 -2.01 5.91 4.78
CA ALA A 76 -1.18 4.72 4.68
C ALA A 76 -1.18 3.90 5.97
N PHE A 77 -1.04 2.58 5.81
CA PHE A 77 -0.78 1.63 6.88
C PHE A 77 0.50 0.87 6.57
N GLU A 78 1.49 0.94 7.45
CA GLU A 78 2.82 0.36 7.24
C GLU A 78 3.48 0.07 8.59
N ASN A 79 4.19 -1.04 8.71
CA ASN A 79 4.79 -1.49 9.96
C ASN A 79 6.32 -1.37 9.99
N GLU A 80 6.98 -1.20 8.84
CA GLU A 80 8.44 -1.03 8.78
C GLU A 80 8.82 0.46 8.81
N GLU A 81 9.65 0.88 9.78
CA GLU A 81 10.06 2.29 9.95
C GLU A 81 10.75 2.90 8.72
N SER A 82 11.52 2.09 7.99
CA SER A 82 12.16 2.52 6.74
C SER A 82 11.12 2.88 5.67
N GLU A 83 10.06 2.08 5.58
CA GLU A 83 8.94 2.25 4.65
C GLU A 83 8.02 3.39 5.10
N ILE A 84 7.80 3.56 6.42
CA ILE A 84 7.10 4.73 6.97
C ILE A 84 7.84 6.02 6.60
N THR A 85 9.17 6.01 6.68
CA THR A 85 10.01 7.15 6.27
C THR A 85 9.85 7.44 4.77
N ASP A 86 9.79 6.40 3.95
CA ASP A 86 9.54 6.54 2.51
C ASP A 86 8.13 7.08 2.20
N ALA A 87 7.10 6.63 2.93
CA ALA A 87 5.75 7.18 2.82
C ALA A 87 5.70 8.69 3.15
N LYS A 88 6.40 9.11 4.22
CA LYS A 88 6.52 10.54 4.57
C LYS A 88 7.23 11.33 3.48
N LYS A 89 8.33 10.82 2.92
CA LYS A 89 9.05 11.45 1.79
C LYS A 89 8.17 11.56 0.53
N ALA A 90 7.24 10.63 0.34
CA ALA A 90 6.26 10.69 -0.75
C ALA A 90 5.13 11.71 -0.50
N GLY A 91 5.13 12.42 0.64
CA GLY A 91 4.16 13.45 0.99
C GLY A 91 2.92 12.94 1.70
N ILE A 92 2.86 11.66 2.08
CA ILE A 92 1.74 11.11 2.84
C ILE A 92 1.81 11.64 4.28
N SER A 93 0.80 12.41 4.68
CA SER A 93 0.74 13.04 6.01
C SER A 93 0.12 12.16 7.08
N ILE A 94 -0.79 11.24 6.71
CA ILE A 94 -1.52 10.38 7.63
C ILE A 94 -1.02 8.94 7.47
N ILE A 95 -0.29 8.45 8.45
CA ILE A 95 0.28 7.10 8.48
C ILE A 95 -0.07 6.45 9.82
N ASN A 96 -0.67 5.26 9.78
CA ASN A 96 -1.14 4.51 10.96
C ASN A 96 -1.99 5.37 11.93
N PRO A 97 -3.06 6.04 11.46
CA PRO A 97 -3.90 6.84 12.34
C PRO A 97 -4.56 5.97 13.41
N LYS A 98 -4.71 6.50 14.62
CA LYS A 98 -5.38 5.80 15.73
C LYS A 98 -6.89 5.71 15.55
N TYR A 99 -7.48 6.62 14.76
CA TYR A 99 -8.92 6.74 14.54
C TYR A 99 -9.21 7.02 13.06
N LEU A 100 -10.27 6.39 12.53
CA LEU A 100 -10.68 6.42 11.12
C LEU A 100 -12.19 6.51 10.97
#